data_AF-A0A2E7F637-F1
#
_entry.id   AF-A0A2E7F637-F1
#
_cell.length_a   1.000
_cell.length_b   1.000
_cell.length_c   1.000
_cell.angle_alpha   90.00
_cell.angle_beta   90.00
_cell.angle_gamma   90.00
#
_symmetry.space_group_name_H-M   'P 1'
#
loop_
_entity.id
_entity.type
_entity.pdbx_description
1 polymer ?
#
loop_
_entity_poly.entity_id
_entity_poly.type
_entity_poly.pdbx_seq_one_letter_code
_entity_poly.pdbx_strand_id
1 'polypeptide(L)'
;MSRIEMVDPHKISGDIEKMFEAVTAMMGRVPNSYRVLARVPMVSKLLLPFNAAMQREGAGSRLTSKLKEMVVIKTSHVNACNY
;
A
#
# COMPACT_ATOMS: atom_id res chain seq x y z
N MET A 1 10.47 9.15 14.00
CA MET A 1 11.02 9.98 12.90
C MET A 1 11.21 9.11 11.68
N SER A 2 10.80 9.57 10.49
CA SER A 2 11.00 8.82 9.24
C SER A 2 12.44 8.92 8.79
N ARG A 3 13.09 7.78 8.49
CA ARG A 3 14.47 7.72 7.96
C ARG A 3 14.54 8.03 6.47
N ILE A 4 13.41 7.93 5.76
CA ILE A 4 13.29 8.21 4.33
C ILE A 4 12.25 9.30 4.15
N GLU A 5 12.59 10.30 3.36
CA GLU A 5 11.68 11.41 3.07
C GLU A 5 10.51 10.92 2.19
N MET A 6 9.30 11.34 2.58
CA MET A 6 8.07 10.99 1.87
C MET A 6 7.81 11.98 0.74
N VAL A 7 7.36 11.47 -0.41
CA VAL A 7 6.89 12.32 -1.50
C VAL A 7 5.67 13.13 -1.03
N ASP A 8 5.65 14.43 -1.34
CA ASP A 8 4.54 15.33 -1.06
C ASP A 8 3.42 15.12 -2.10
N PRO A 9 2.20 14.69 -1.69
CA PRO A 9 1.08 14.48 -2.60
C PRO A 9 0.68 15.71 -3.42
N HIS A 10 1.03 16.91 -2.98
CA HIS A 10 0.73 18.15 -3.69
C HIS A 10 1.83 18.57 -4.69
N LYS A 11 2.94 17.82 -4.75
CA LYS A 11 4.09 18.09 -5.62
C LYS A 11 4.47 16.86 -6.45
N ILE A 12 3.46 16.18 -6.99
CA ILE A 12 3.63 15.02 -7.89
C ILE A 12 3.00 15.32 -9.25
N SER A 13 3.43 14.57 -10.26
CA SER A 13 2.84 14.61 -11.59
C SER A 13 3.03 13.27 -12.30
N GLY A 14 2.28 13.06 -13.38
CA GLY A 14 2.45 11.91 -14.26
C GLY A 14 2.06 10.59 -13.60
N ASP A 15 2.94 9.59 -13.67
CA ASP A 15 2.62 8.24 -13.21
C ASP A 15 2.43 8.11 -11.69
N ILE A 16 3.11 8.96 -10.91
CA ILE A 16 2.97 8.95 -9.44
C ILE A 16 1.61 9.50 -9.02
N GLU A 17 1.13 10.54 -9.70
CA GLU A 17 -0.19 11.14 -9.47
C GLU A 17 -1.31 10.11 -9.70
N LYS A 18 -1.29 9.45 -10.86
CA LYS A 18 -2.23 8.35 -11.18
C LYS A 18 -2.18 7.22 -10.16
N MET A 19 -0.98 6.90 -9.67
CA MET A 19 -0.84 5.91 -8.61
C MET A 19 -1.49 6.38 -7.31
N PHE A 20 -1.28 7.63 -6.88
CA PHE A 20 -1.87 8.16 -5.65
C PHE A 20 -3.40 8.22 -5.74
N GLU A 21 -3.94 8.57 -6.90
CA GLU A 21 -5.38 8.49 -7.18
C GLU A 21 -5.90 7.05 -7.04
N ALA A 22 -5.23 6.08 -7.66
CA ALA A 22 -5.63 4.68 -7.59
C ALA A 22 -5.54 4.11 -6.16
N VAL A 23 -4.48 4.46 -5.42
CA VAL A 23 -4.32 4.08 -4.00
C VAL A 23 -5.45 4.70 -3.17
N THR A 24 -5.77 5.99 -3.41
CA THR A 24 -6.85 6.68 -2.70
C THR A 24 -8.21 6.07 -3.03
N ALA A 25 -8.47 5.71 -4.29
CA ALA A 25 -9.70 5.03 -4.68
C ALA A 25 -9.87 3.67 -3.97
N MET A 26 -8.77 2.93 -3.75
CA MET A 26 -8.81 1.61 -3.08
C MET A 26 -8.81 1.69 -1.55
N MET A 27 -8.15 2.69 -0.96
CA MET A 27 -7.84 2.73 0.48
C MET A 27 -8.39 3.98 1.21
N GLY A 28 -8.99 4.93 0.48
CA GLY A 28 -9.51 6.20 1.01
C GLY A 28 -8.45 7.25 1.33
N ARG A 29 -7.16 6.90 1.23
CA ARG A 29 -6.00 7.78 1.49
C ARG A 29 -4.75 7.21 0.86
N VAL A 30 -3.67 7.99 0.81
CA VAL A 30 -2.32 7.50 0.47
C VAL A 30 -1.53 7.22 1.77
N PRO A 31 -1.23 5.95 2.10
CA PRO A 31 -0.40 5.61 3.27
C PRO A 31 1.05 6.11 3.12
N ASN A 32 1.73 6.36 4.24
CA ASN A 32 3.12 6.83 4.23
C ASN A 32 4.07 5.86 3.50
N SER A 33 3.82 4.55 3.57
CA SER A 33 4.58 3.52 2.84
C SER A 33 4.51 3.74 1.32
N TYR A 34 3.33 4.07 0.78
CA TYR A 34 3.18 4.42 -0.64
C TYR A 34 3.87 5.76 -0.98
N ARG A 35 3.87 6.73 -0.06
CA ARG A 35 4.58 8.01 -0.25
C ARG A 35 6.11 7.83 -0.27
N VAL A 36 6.64 6.88 0.49
CA VAL A 36 8.06 6.51 0.42
C VAL A 36 8.34 5.74 -0.88
N LEU A 37 7.48 4.79 -1.23
CA LEU A 37 7.65 3.94 -2.40
C LEU A 37 7.57 4.70 -3.73
N ALA A 38 6.82 5.79 -3.78
CA ALA A 38 6.69 6.64 -4.97
C ALA A 38 8.02 7.20 -5.50
N ARG A 39 9.09 7.19 -4.69
CA ARG A 39 10.46 7.52 -5.13
C ARG A 39 11.01 6.52 -6.16
N VAL A 40 10.42 5.32 -6.25
CA VAL A 40 10.76 4.27 -7.22
C VAL A 40 9.51 3.89 -8.02
N PRO A 41 9.19 4.65 -9.10
CA PRO A 41 7.92 4.55 -9.81
C PRO A 41 7.59 3.15 -10.34
N MET A 42 8.61 2.38 -10.73
CA MET A 42 8.42 1.01 -11.24
C MET A 42 7.91 0.06 -10.16
N VAL A 43 8.45 0.15 -8.94
CA VAL A 43 8.00 -0.69 -7.82
C VAL A 43 6.61 -0.25 -7.36
N SER A 44 6.36 1.06 -7.40
CA SER A 44 5.11 1.63 -6.93
C SER A 44 3.89 1.22 -7.76
N LYS A 45 4.07 1.04 -9.08
CA LYS A 45 3.06 0.48 -10.00
C LYS A 45 2.68 -0.97 -9.68
N LEU A 46 3.56 -1.76 -9.08
CA LEU A 46 3.33 -3.18 -8.82
C LEU A 46 2.68 -3.44 -7.45
N LEU A 47 2.92 -2.56 -6.47
CA LEU A 47 2.48 -2.81 -5.10
C LEU A 47 0.95 -2.74 -4.94
N LEU A 48 0.27 -1.79 -5.61
CA LEU A 48 -1.18 -1.65 -5.48
C LEU A 48 -1.93 -2.89 -6.02
N PRO A 49 -1.65 -3.39 -7.24
CA PRO A 49 -2.22 -4.65 -7.71
C PRO A 49 -1.90 -5.84 -6.81
N PHE A 50 -0.66 -5.91 -6.30
CA PHE A 50 -0.26 -6.96 -5.36
C PHE A 50 -1.11 -6.93 -4.08
N ASN A 51 -1.28 -5.76 -3.47
CA ASN A 51 -2.12 -5.59 -2.28
C ASN A 51 -3.60 -5.89 -2.58
N ALA A 52 -4.10 -5.52 -3.75
CA ALA A 52 -5.47 -5.85 -4.15
C ALA A 52 -5.67 -7.37 -4.19
N ALA A 53 -4.78 -8.11 -4.85
CA ALA A 53 -4.86 -9.57 -4.92
C ALA A 53 -4.68 -10.25 -3.56
N MET A 54 -3.72 -9.77 -2.75
CA MET A 54 -3.36 -10.41 -1.49
C MET A 54 -4.33 -10.07 -0.35
N GLN A 55 -4.81 -8.84 -0.25
CA GLN A 55 -5.60 -8.37 0.91
C GLN A 55 -7.11 -8.34 0.65
N ARG A 56 -7.55 -8.13 -0.60
CA ARG A 56 -8.98 -8.11 -0.93
C ARG A 56 -9.50 -9.49 -1.30
N GLU A 57 -10.81 -9.62 -1.34
CA GLU A 57 -11.49 -10.76 -1.95
C GLU A 57 -11.51 -10.63 -3.48
N GLY A 58 -11.69 -11.75 -4.17
CA GLY A 58 -11.56 -11.84 -5.63
C GLY A 58 -10.18 -12.29 -6.10
N ALA A 59 -9.90 -12.15 -7.40
CA ALA A 59 -8.63 -12.54 -8.03
C ALA A 59 -8.15 -13.98 -7.71
N GLY A 60 -9.09 -14.92 -7.52
CA GLY A 60 -8.79 -16.32 -7.16
C GLY A 60 -8.54 -16.56 -5.67
N SER A 61 -8.70 -15.55 -4.81
CA SER A 61 -8.59 -15.69 -3.36
C SER A 61 -9.67 -16.61 -2.79
N ARG A 62 -9.26 -17.52 -1.90
CA ARG A 62 -10.15 -18.42 -1.15
C ARG A 62 -10.41 -17.97 0.28
N LEU A 63 -9.67 -16.95 0.75
CA LEU A 63 -9.78 -16.43 2.11
C LEU A 63 -10.53 -15.11 2.12
N THR A 64 -11.31 -14.88 3.17
CA THR A 64 -11.99 -13.60 3.40
C THR A 64 -10.99 -12.51 3.71
N SER A 65 -11.35 -11.26 3.40
CA SER A 65 -10.54 -10.08 3.70
C SER A 65 -10.27 -9.99 5.20
N LYS A 66 -11.26 -10.35 6.05
CA LYS A 66 -11.13 -10.37 7.51
C LYS A 66 -10.04 -11.34 7.98
N LEU A 67 -10.01 -12.57 7.45
CA LEU A 67 -9.02 -13.56 7.86
C LEU A 67 -7.61 -13.15 7.41
N LYS A 68 -7.49 -12.63 6.18
CA LYS A 68 -6.22 -12.08 5.67
C LYS A 68 -5.69 -10.96 6.56
N GLU A 69 -6.55 -10.04 6.98
CA GLU A 69 -6.14 -8.95 7.87
C GLU A 69 -5.71 -9.45 9.25
N MET A 70 -6.38 -10.48 9.81
CA MET A 70 -5.91 -11.10 11.06
C MET A 70 -4.50 -11.69 10.92
N VAL A 71 -4.18 -12.30 9.76
CA VAL A 71 -2.82 -12.81 9.47
C VAL A 71 -1.82 -11.65 9.39
N VAL A 72 -2.18 -10.55 8.74
CA VAL A 72 -1.33 -9.33 8.66
C VAL A 72 -1.05 -8.80 10.07
N ILE A 73 -2.08 -8.59 10.89
CA ILE A 73 -1.94 -8.09 12.26
C ILE A 73 -1.09 -9.03 13.10
N LYS A 74 -1.35 -10.35 13.06
CA LYS A 74 -0.57 -11.33 13.83
C LYS A 74 0.89 -11.32 13.42
N THR A 75 1.18 -11.26 12.13
CA THR A 75 2.55 -11.22 11.59
C THR A 75 3.26 -9.95 12.03
N SER A 76 2.62 -8.78 11.92
CA SER A 76 3.17 -7.51 12.37
C SER A 76 3.45 -7.51 13.87
N HIS A 77 2.54 -8.08 14.68
CA HIS A 77 2.73 -8.20 16.13
C HIS A 77 3.91 -9.10 16.49
N VAL A 78 4.03 -10.28 15.86
CA VAL A 78 5.16 -11.21 16.09
C VAL A 78 6.50 -10.56 15.72
N ASN A 79 6.51 -9.73 14.67
CA ASN A 79 7.70 -9.03 14.21
C ASN A 79 7.93 -7.67 14.91
N ALA A 80 7.11 -7.31 15.92
CA ALA A 80 7.17 -6.01 16.58
C ALA A 80 7.15 -4.80 15.61
N CYS A 81 6.44 -4.93 14.49
CA CYS A 81 6.31 -3.87 13.49
C CYS A 81 5.25 -2.86 13.93
N ASN A 82 5.70 -1.67 14.37
CA ASN A 82 4.86 -0.61 14.95
C ASN A 82 4.65 0.57 13.99
N TYR A 83 4.47 0.27 12.70
CA TYR A 83 4.20 1.25 11.65
C TYR A 83 2.72 1.67 11.61
#